data_AF-A0A662S3U7-F1
#
_entry.id   AF-A0A662S3U7-F1
#
_cell.length_a   1.000
_cell.length_b   1.000
_cell.length_c   1.000
_cell.angle_alpha   90.00
_cell.angle_beta   90.00
_cell.angle_gamma   90.00
#
_symmetry.space_group_name_H-M   'P 1'
#
loop_
_entity.id
_entity.type
_entity.pdbx_description
1 polymer ?
#
loop_
_entity_poly.entity_id
_entity_poly.type
_entity_poly.pdbx_seq_one_letter_code
_entity_poly.pdbx_strand_id
1 'polypeptide(L)'
;PVTLIVDGASGYVMREIGVDLVLVGADRILRDGTVFNKIGTYNLAIIAKEHGVPFYSVAPTSTFDLKSSREDVIIEQRNPAEITEIKGIRIAPKGINVLNPAFDMTPPEYLSGILTEKGILRPPLKDSIAKLFGL
;
A
#
# COMPACT_ATOMS: atom_id res chain seq x y z
N PRO A 1 20.94 -4.11 9.29
CA PRO A 1 20.47 -5.51 9.51
C PRO A 1 19.04 -5.63 8.98
N VAL A 2 18.57 -6.84 8.64
CA VAL A 2 17.19 -7.09 8.16
C VAL A 2 16.58 -8.31 8.86
N THR A 3 15.26 -8.28 9.05
CA THR A 3 14.48 -9.37 9.63
C THR A 3 13.28 -9.64 8.72
N LEU A 4 13.09 -10.89 8.29
CA LEU A 4 11.95 -11.30 7.48
C LEU A 4 10.83 -11.79 8.40
N ILE A 5 9.59 -11.36 8.13
CA ILE A 5 8.39 -11.76 8.86
C ILE A 5 7.32 -12.22 7.88
N VAL A 6 6.33 -12.97 8.36
CA VAL A 6 5.08 -13.21 7.63
C VAL A 6 4.18 -11.98 7.73
N ASP A 7 3.33 -11.73 6.73
CA ASP A 7 2.51 -10.52 6.67
C ASP A 7 1.63 -10.30 7.92
N GLY A 8 1.04 -11.39 8.42
CA GLY A 8 0.17 -11.39 9.60
C GLY A 8 0.89 -11.09 10.92
N ALA A 9 2.23 -11.10 10.94
CA ALA A 9 3.00 -10.77 12.13
C ALA A 9 3.19 -9.25 12.33
N SER A 10 2.83 -8.42 11.33
CA SER A 10 3.01 -6.96 11.38
C SER A 10 2.46 -6.31 12.65
N GLY A 11 1.24 -6.67 13.08
CA GLY A 11 0.65 -6.15 14.33
C GLY A 11 1.42 -6.56 15.59
N TYR A 12 1.86 -7.82 15.67
CA TYR A 12 2.70 -8.29 16.78
C TYR A 12 4.04 -7.53 16.81
N VAL A 13 4.67 -7.35 15.65
CA VAL A 13 5.96 -6.64 15.55
C VAL A 13 5.81 -5.17 15.97
N MET A 14 4.78 -4.47 15.49
CA MET A 14 4.54 -3.08 15.89
C MET A 14 4.26 -2.93 17.39
N ARG A 15 3.52 -3.87 17.97
CA ARG A 15 3.09 -3.82 19.37
C ARG A 15 4.17 -4.26 20.36
N GLU A 16 4.82 -5.39 20.11
CA GLU A 16 5.65 -6.09 21.10
C GLU A 16 7.16 -5.88 20.86
N ILE A 17 7.57 -5.67 19.60
CA ILE A 17 8.98 -5.43 19.24
C ILE A 17 9.27 -3.94 19.09
N GLY A 18 8.29 -3.19 18.58
CA GLY A 18 8.40 -1.76 18.30
C GLY A 18 8.80 -1.48 16.85
N VAL A 19 8.10 -0.52 16.23
CA VAL A 19 8.37 -0.02 14.88
C VAL A 19 8.24 1.49 14.90
N ASP A 20 9.27 2.21 14.48
CA ASP A 20 9.26 3.68 14.48
C ASP A 20 8.58 4.29 13.25
N LEU A 21 8.56 3.57 12.13
CA LEU A 21 8.16 4.08 10.83
C LEU A 21 7.80 2.94 9.87
N VAL A 22 6.73 3.12 9.11
CA VAL A 22 6.40 2.26 7.97
C VAL A 22 6.61 3.00 6.66
N LEU A 23 7.40 2.40 5.77
CA LEU A 23 7.63 2.88 4.41
C LEU A 23 7.16 1.82 3.41
N VAL A 24 6.31 2.22 2.48
CA VAL A 24 5.86 1.37 1.37
C VAL A 24 6.08 2.10 0.03
N GLY A 25 6.06 1.35 -1.07
CA GLY A 25 6.02 1.93 -2.40
C GLY A 25 4.63 2.46 -2.78
N ALA A 26 4.47 2.73 -4.08
CA ALA A 26 3.17 2.86 -4.71
C ALA A 26 3.26 2.44 -6.18
N ASP A 27 2.21 1.81 -6.67
CA ASP A 27 2.00 1.54 -8.10
C ASP A 27 1.23 2.69 -8.77
N ARG A 28 0.33 3.35 -8.03
CA ARG A 28 -0.40 4.54 -8.49
C ARG A 28 -0.82 5.44 -7.33
N ILE A 29 -0.70 6.75 -7.50
CA ILE A 29 -1.17 7.73 -6.51
C ILE A 29 -2.14 8.69 -7.18
N LEU A 30 -3.35 8.83 -6.64
CA LEU A 30 -4.36 9.72 -7.21
C LEU A 30 -4.19 11.16 -6.72
N ARG A 31 -4.86 12.10 -7.40
CA ARG A 31 -4.86 13.54 -7.05
C ARG A 31 -5.30 13.82 -5.62
N ASP A 32 -6.17 13.00 -5.04
CA ASP A 32 -6.65 13.16 -3.67
C ASP A 32 -5.70 12.57 -2.60
N GLY A 33 -4.60 11.95 -3.02
CA GLY A 33 -3.63 11.29 -2.15
C GLY A 33 -3.90 9.81 -1.89
N THR A 34 -4.92 9.22 -2.52
CA THR A 34 -5.17 7.78 -2.45
C THR A 34 -4.02 7.01 -3.08
N VAL A 35 -3.50 6.02 -2.37
CA VAL A 35 -2.37 5.18 -2.83
C VAL A 35 -2.89 3.79 -3.19
N PHE A 36 -2.55 3.32 -4.38
CA PHE A 36 -2.70 1.93 -4.77
C PHE A 36 -1.32 1.28 -4.76
N ASN A 37 -1.20 0.15 -4.05
CA ASN A 37 0.04 -0.59 -3.90
C ASN A 37 -0.27 -2.08 -3.68
N LYS A 38 0.77 -2.91 -3.62
CA LYS A 38 0.67 -4.37 -3.41
C LYS A 38 -0.35 -4.72 -2.31
N ILE A 39 -1.18 -5.73 -2.57
CA ILE A 39 -2.16 -6.25 -1.61
C ILE A 39 -1.52 -6.50 -0.24
N GLY A 40 -2.18 -6.03 0.82
CA GLY A 40 -1.68 -6.00 2.19
C GLY A 40 -1.22 -4.62 2.66
N THR A 41 -1.01 -3.66 1.75
CA THR A 41 -0.60 -2.29 2.10
C THR A 41 -1.66 -1.60 2.95
N TYR A 42 -2.93 -1.72 2.57
CA TYR A 42 -4.04 -1.13 3.33
C TYR A 42 -4.14 -1.73 4.74
N ASN A 43 -3.98 -3.05 4.88
CA ASN A 43 -3.95 -3.71 6.18
C ASN A 43 -2.81 -3.18 7.06
N LEU A 44 -1.61 -3.04 6.49
CA LEU A 44 -0.46 -2.49 7.19
C LEU A 44 -0.70 -1.03 7.64
N ALA A 45 -1.37 -0.24 6.80
CA ALA A 45 -1.72 1.15 7.11
C ALA A 45 -2.73 1.27 8.26
N ILE A 46 -3.73 0.37 8.32
CA ILE A 46 -4.67 0.28 9.45
C ILE A 46 -3.91 -0.04 10.76
N ILE A 47 -3.06 -1.06 10.72
CA ILE A 47 -2.32 -1.52 11.90
C ILE A 47 -1.35 -0.42 12.38
N ALA A 48 -0.65 0.25 11.45
CA ALA A 48 0.23 1.35 11.77
C ALA A 48 -0.53 2.50 12.47
N LYS A 49 -1.71 2.85 11.96
CA LYS A 49 -2.57 3.88 12.55
C LYS A 49 -3.03 3.50 13.96
N GLU A 50 -3.46 2.25 14.18
CA GLU A 50 -3.88 1.75 15.50
C GLU A 50 -2.76 1.84 16.53
N HIS A 51 -1.52 1.59 16.12
CA HIS A 51 -0.35 1.66 17.00
C HIS A 51 0.37 3.02 17.01
N GLY A 52 -0.19 4.05 16.36
CA GLY A 52 0.41 5.39 16.30
C GLY A 52 1.74 5.45 15.55
N VAL A 53 2.02 4.47 14.69
CA VAL A 53 3.24 4.40 13.88
C VAL A 53 3.05 5.22 12.60
N PRO A 54 3.92 6.20 12.30
CA PRO A 54 3.84 6.96 11.06
C PRO A 54 3.94 6.06 9.82
N PHE A 55 3.05 6.27 8.86
CA PHE A 55 2.95 5.48 7.64
C PHE A 55 3.13 6.37 6.42
N TYR A 56 4.15 6.09 5.60
CA TYR A 56 4.42 6.86 4.40
C TYR A 56 4.51 5.98 3.16
N SER A 57 4.00 6.52 2.05
CA SER A 57 4.32 6.00 0.73
C SER A 57 5.52 6.75 0.16
N VAL A 58 6.41 6.03 -0.51
CA VAL A 58 7.61 6.56 -1.18
C VAL A 58 7.49 6.25 -2.66
N ALA A 59 7.33 7.28 -3.49
CA ALA A 59 7.13 7.11 -4.92
C ALA A 59 7.59 8.34 -5.72
N PRO A 60 8.10 8.15 -6.94
CA PRO A 60 8.47 9.27 -7.82
C PRO A 60 7.23 10.02 -8.31
N THR A 61 7.40 11.28 -8.72
CA THR A 61 6.28 12.07 -9.28
C THR A 61 5.63 11.45 -10.51
N SER A 62 6.33 10.58 -11.24
CA SER A 62 5.79 9.82 -12.37
C SER A 62 4.72 8.79 -12.00
N THR A 63 4.62 8.40 -10.72
CA THR A 63 3.61 7.46 -10.22
C THR A 63 2.25 8.13 -10.00
N PHE A 64 2.18 9.46 -10.03
CA PHE A 64 0.94 10.19 -9.79
C PHE A 64 0.05 10.19 -11.03
N ASP A 65 -1.15 9.64 -10.85
CA ASP A 65 -2.26 9.75 -11.79
C ASP A 65 -3.17 10.90 -11.36
N LEU A 66 -2.95 12.05 -11.98
CA LEU A 66 -3.68 13.27 -11.67
C LEU A 66 -5.04 13.34 -12.37
N LYS A 67 -5.40 12.34 -13.20
CA LYS A 67 -6.60 12.38 -14.05
C LYS A 67 -7.71 11.47 -13.51
N SER A 68 -7.36 10.27 -13.07
CA SER A 68 -8.32 9.29 -12.59
C SER A 68 -8.86 9.60 -11.19
N SER A 69 -10.09 9.20 -10.98
CA SER A 69 -10.75 9.06 -9.68
C SER A 69 -10.55 7.65 -9.12
N ARG A 70 -11.02 7.39 -7.88
CA ARG A 70 -10.85 6.09 -7.23
C ARG A 70 -11.61 4.99 -7.98
N GLU A 71 -12.78 5.35 -8.49
CA GLU A 71 -13.72 4.48 -9.19
C GLU A 71 -13.18 4.04 -10.56
N ASP A 72 -12.25 4.80 -11.15
CA ASP A 72 -11.60 4.47 -12.42
C ASP A 72 -10.50 3.41 -12.28
N VAL A 73 -10.05 3.11 -11.05
CA VAL A 73 -8.93 2.19 -10.82
C VAL A 73 -9.44 0.75 -10.66
N ILE A 74 -9.22 -0.06 -11.70
CA ILE A 74 -9.55 -1.49 -11.68
C ILE A 74 -8.38 -2.27 -11.06
N ILE A 75 -8.67 -3.03 -10.00
CA ILE A 75 -7.68 -3.90 -9.34
C ILE A 75 -7.44 -5.16 -10.19
N GLU A 76 -6.18 -5.37 -10.59
CA GLU A 76 -5.73 -6.58 -11.29
C GLU A 76 -6.07 -7.84 -10.48
N GLN A 77 -6.80 -8.77 -11.10
CA GLN A 77 -7.02 -10.11 -10.58
C GLN A 77 -6.03 -11.06 -11.24
N ARG A 78 -5.20 -11.71 -10.43
CA ARG A 78 -4.13 -12.59 -10.90
C ARG A 78 -4.55 -14.06 -10.89
N ASN A 79 -3.71 -14.89 -11.50
CA ASN A 79 -3.98 -16.33 -11.61
C ASN A 79 -4.11 -16.97 -10.21
N PRO A 80 -5.19 -17.71 -9.91
CA PRO A 80 -5.35 -18.50 -8.68
C PRO A 80 -4.19 -19.45 -8.34
N ALA A 81 -3.42 -19.87 -9.34
CA ALA A 81 -2.25 -20.73 -9.15
C ALA A 81 -1.19 -20.08 -8.23
N GLU A 82 -1.09 -18.74 -8.19
CA GLU A 82 -0.13 -18.02 -7.34
C GLU A 82 -0.39 -18.21 -5.84
N ILE A 83 -1.63 -18.53 -5.45
CA ILE A 83 -2.02 -18.80 -4.06
C ILE A 83 -2.10 -20.30 -3.80
N THR A 84 -2.53 -21.08 -4.78
CA THR A 84 -2.78 -22.52 -4.59
C THR A 84 -1.54 -23.39 -4.80
N GLU A 85 -0.48 -22.85 -5.40
CA GLU A 85 0.75 -23.57 -5.75
C GLU A 85 2.00 -22.74 -5.46
N ILE A 86 3.03 -23.39 -4.92
CA ILE A 86 4.37 -22.80 -4.77
C ILE A 86 5.36 -23.68 -5.52
N LYS A 87 6.05 -23.11 -6.51
CA LYS A 87 6.98 -23.83 -7.39
C LYS A 87 6.35 -25.10 -8.02
N GLY A 88 5.07 -25.00 -8.40
CA GLY A 88 4.29 -26.11 -8.99
C GLY A 88 3.80 -27.16 -7.99
N ILE A 89 4.06 -27.00 -6.69
CA ILE A 89 3.56 -27.88 -5.65
C ILE A 89 2.27 -27.29 -5.08
N ARG A 90 1.16 -28.03 -5.17
CA ARG A 90 -0.13 -27.61 -4.64
C ARG A 90 -0.14 -27.59 -3.12
N ILE A 91 -0.56 -26.47 -2.55
CA ILE A 91 -0.66 -26.22 -1.10
C ILE A 91 -2.10 -25.96 -0.63
N ALA A 92 -3.06 -25.90 -1.55
CA ALA A 92 -4.47 -25.69 -1.26
C ALA A 92 -5.36 -26.85 -1.79
N PRO A 93 -6.56 -27.06 -1.23
CA PRO A 93 -7.49 -28.08 -1.72
C PRO A 93 -7.77 -27.98 -3.23
N LYS A 94 -8.01 -29.11 -3.88
CA LYS A 94 -8.43 -29.14 -5.30
C LYS A 94 -9.84 -28.55 -5.43
N GLY A 95 -10.05 -27.71 -6.44
CA GLY A 95 -11.36 -27.12 -6.75
C GLY A 95 -11.79 -25.96 -5.84
N ILE A 96 -10.92 -25.48 -4.94
CA ILE A 96 -11.26 -24.31 -4.12
C ILE A 96 -11.30 -23.04 -4.97
N ASN A 97 -12.27 -22.17 -4.71
CA ASN A 97 -12.35 -20.84 -5.31
C ASN A 97 -11.30 -19.92 -4.68
N VAL A 98 -10.71 -19.04 -5.48
CA VAL A 98 -9.62 -18.14 -5.07
C VAL A 98 -9.93 -16.73 -5.53
N LEU A 99 -9.72 -15.78 -4.63
CA LEU A 99 -9.66 -14.35 -4.94
C LEU A 99 -8.20 -13.93 -4.83
N ASN A 100 -7.64 -13.37 -5.91
CA ASN A 100 -6.23 -12.97 -5.97
C ASN A 100 -6.08 -11.54 -6.49
N PRO A 101 -6.54 -10.53 -5.73
CA PRO A 101 -6.25 -9.13 -6.05
C PRO A 101 -4.76 -8.87 -5.88
N ALA A 102 -4.12 -8.31 -6.89
CA ALA A 102 -2.68 -8.00 -6.85
C ALA A 102 -2.34 -6.74 -6.04
N PHE A 103 -3.33 -5.88 -5.80
CA PHE A 103 -3.19 -4.57 -5.20
C PHE A 103 -4.38 -4.26 -4.30
N ASP A 104 -4.21 -3.30 -3.40
CA ASP A 104 -5.30 -2.68 -2.64
C ASP A 104 -5.21 -1.15 -2.69
N MET A 105 -6.24 -0.51 -2.13
CA MET A 105 -6.37 0.93 -2.03
C MET A 105 -6.16 1.37 -0.59
N THR A 106 -5.19 2.25 -0.36
CA THR A 106 -4.96 2.91 0.93
C THR A 106 -5.47 4.36 0.86
N PRO A 107 -6.55 4.69 1.61
CA PRO A 107 -7.07 6.06 1.67
C PRO A 107 -6.08 7.07 2.30
N PRO A 108 -6.10 8.35 1.89
CA PRO A 108 -5.14 9.36 2.33
C PRO A 108 -5.10 9.59 3.85
N GLU A 109 -6.20 9.33 4.57
CA GLU A 109 -6.31 9.46 6.03
C GLU A 109 -5.51 8.42 6.84
N TYR A 110 -4.89 7.45 6.16
CA TYR A 110 -3.93 6.53 6.77
C TYR A 110 -2.47 6.93 6.50
N LEU A 111 -2.22 7.89 5.61
CA LEU A 111 -0.87 8.34 5.29
C LEU A 111 -0.47 9.54 6.15
N SER A 112 0.69 9.42 6.79
CA SER A 112 1.42 10.54 7.41
C SER A 112 2.03 11.48 6.36
N GLY A 113 2.24 10.98 5.14
CA GLY A 113 2.70 11.75 3.99
C GLY A 113 3.12 10.87 2.82
N ILE A 114 3.53 11.52 1.73
CA ILE A 114 4.09 10.87 0.54
C ILE A 114 5.47 11.48 0.26
N LEU A 115 6.49 10.64 0.18
CA LEU A 115 7.86 11.04 -0.13
C LEU A 115 8.10 10.92 -1.63
N THR A 116 8.62 11.99 -2.23
CA THR A 116 8.97 12.08 -3.65
C THR A 116 10.40 12.60 -3.80
N GLU A 117 10.95 12.58 -5.01
CA GLU A 117 12.22 13.22 -5.33
C GLU A 117 12.18 14.76 -5.17
N LYS A 118 11.00 15.36 -5.04
CA LYS A 118 10.78 16.79 -4.83
C LYS A 118 10.50 17.17 -3.38
N GLY A 119 10.57 16.21 -2.45
CA GLY A 119 10.33 16.42 -1.02
C GLY A 119 9.10 15.66 -0.51
N ILE A 120 8.65 16.06 0.69
CA ILE A 120 7.59 15.38 1.45
C ILE A 120 6.27 16.13 1.27
N LEU A 121 5.26 15.42 0.79
CA LEU A 121 3.86 15.85 0.74
C LEU A 121 3.17 15.47 2.05
N ARG A 122 2.68 16.45 2.81
CA ARG A 122 2.02 16.24 4.11
C ARG A 122 0.51 16.47 3.98
N PRO A 123 -0.32 15.83 4.83
CA PRO A 123 -1.73 16.12 4.93
C PRO A 123 -2.02 17.63 5.14
N PRO A 124 -3.07 18.20 4.52
CA PRO A 124 -3.99 17.55 3.57
C PRO A 124 -3.31 17.21 2.23
N LEU A 125 -3.34 15.92 1.85
CA LEU A 125 -2.53 15.42 0.74
C LEU A 125 -2.95 16.05 -0.58
N LYS A 126 -4.25 16.19 -0.83
CA LYS A 126 -4.81 16.87 -2.00
C LYS A 126 -4.16 18.25 -2.25
N ASP A 127 -4.00 19.06 -1.20
CA ASP A 127 -3.47 20.42 -1.32
C ASP A 127 -1.97 20.42 -1.59
N SER A 128 -1.22 19.56 -0.89
CA SER A 128 0.22 19.41 -1.11
C SER A 128 0.55 18.86 -2.51
N ILE A 129 -0.28 17.94 -3.02
CA ILE A 129 -0.18 17.40 -4.39
C ILE A 129 -0.49 18.50 -5.41
N ALA A 130 -1.58 19.27 -5.21
CA ALA A 130 -1.93 20.37 -6.10
C ALA A 130 -0.79 21.39 -6.21
N LYS A 131 -0.20 21.77 -5.06
CA LYS A 131 0.97 22.65 -5.02
C LYS A 131 2.18 22.08 -5.75
N LEU A 132 2.44 20.78 -5.62
CA LEU A 132 3.59 20.13 -6.29
C LEU A 132 3.48 20.16 -7.82
N PHE A 133 2.27 19.99 -8.35
CA PHE A 133 2.00 19.90 -9.78
C PHE A 133 1.48 21.20 -10.41
N GLY A 134 1.28 22.26 -9.63
CA GLY A 134 0.76 23.54 -10.12
C GLY A 134 -0.69 23.47 -10.61
N LEU A 135 -1.53 22.69 -9.91
CA LEU A 135 -2.95 22.49 -10.20
C LEU A 135 -3.85 23.47 -9.45
#